data_AF-A0A2Z5VBN0-F1
#
_entry.id   AF-A0A2Z5VBN0-F1
#
_cell.length_a   1.000
_cell.length_b   1.000
_cell.length_c   1.000
_cell.angle_alpha   90.00
_cell.angle_beta   90.00
_cell.angle_gamma   90.00
#
_symmetry.space_group_name_H-M   'P 1'
#
loop_
_entity.id
_entity.type
_entity.pdbx_description
1 polymer ?
#
loop_
_entity_poly.entity_id
_entity_poly.type
_entity_poly.pdbx_seq_one_letter_code
_entity_poly.pdbx_strand_id
1 'polypeptide(L)'
;MKWIGLIPLLATLAYPCQKITISFKQYENLIHIHQKGCNNEIMCRTLISIALLESSLGLNNKREISLKDTSYSMFHITLNTAKKFYPTYSKTLLKFKLLNDVDFAISLAKRILKENFDYYKQKHPNKSIRQLVDLAVGAYNGGMKHDPNGTYVKKFRCIYSQVRYNE
;
A
#
# COMPACT_ATOMS: atom_id res chain seq x y z
N MET A 1 4.70 -36.57 32.90
CA MET A 1 4.00 -35.27 32.72
C MET A 1 4.08 -34.88 31.24
N LYS A 2 2.93 -34.82 30.56
CA LYS A 2 2.82 -34.54 29.13
C LYS A 2 2.97 -33.04 28.87
N TRP A 3 4.07 -32.65 28.22
CA TRP A 3 4.27 -31.30 27.64
C TRP A 3 3.59 -31.19 26.26
N ILE A 4 2.28 -31.42 26.20
CA ILE A 4 1.51 -31.31 24.96
C ILE A 4 0.40 -30.29 25.21
N GLY A 5 0.66 -29.03 24.91
CA GLY A 5 -0.38 -27.99 25.07
C GLY A 5 0.05 -26.54 24.88
N LEU A 6 1.35 -26.20 24.96
CA LEU A 6 1.78 -24.79 24.83
C LEU A 6 2.19 -24.35 23.41
N ILE A 7 2.34 -25.28 22.47
CA ILE A 7 2.80 -24.95 21.10
C ILE A 7 1.67 -24.49 20.14
N PRO A 8 0.37 -24.82 20.27
CA PRO A 8 -0.62 -24.35 19.30
C PRO A 8 -1.10 -22.91 19.56
N LEU A 9 -0.83 -22.32 20.73
CA LEU A 9 -1.25 -20.94 21.03
C LEU A 9 -0.28 -19.87 20.48
N LEU A 10 0.99 -20.22 20.26
CA LEU A 10 1.97 -19.28 19.68
C LEU A 10 1.89 -19.22 18.14
N ALA A 11 1.37 -20.28 17.50
CA ALA A 11 1.18 -20.33 16.05
C ALA A 11 0.04 -19.42 15.55
N THR A 12 -0.91 -19.05 16.41
CA THR A 12 -2.02 -18.13 16.06
C THR A 12 -1.62 -16.66 16.07
N LEU A 13 -0.45 -16.31 16.64
CA LEU A 13 0.11 -14.95 16.61
C LEU A 13 0.96 -14.67 15.37
N ALA A 14 1.43 -15.72 14.69
CA ALA A 14 2.12 -15.60 13.41
C ALA A 14 1.08 -15.55 12.29
N TYR A 15 0.77 -14.36 11.79
CA TYR A 15 0.03 -14.23 10.53
C TYR A 15 0.87 -14.92 9.44
N PRO A 16 0.48 -16.10 8.92
CA PRO A 16 1.34 -16.87 8.04
C PRO A 16 1.51 -16.09 6.75
N CYS A 17 2.76 -15.72 6.46
CA CYS A 17 3.08 -14.93 5.29
C CYS A 17 2.99 -15.82 4.03
N GLN A 18 1.88 -15.70 3.30
CA GLN A 18 1.66 -16.49 2.09
C GLN A 18 2.58 -16.01 0.96
N LYS A 19 3.14 -16.97 0.20
CA LYS A 19 3.96 -16.67 -0.98
C LYS A 19 3.10 -15.98 -2.04
N ILE A 20 3.55 -14.83 -2.51
CA ILE A 20 2.85 -14.10 -3.57
C ILE A 20 3.21 -14.70 -4.92
N THR A 21 2.19 -14.99 -5.72
CA THR A 21 2.35 -15.37 -7.12
C THR A 21 1.70 -14.30 -7.98
N ILE A 22 2.43 -13.79 -8.98
CA ILE A 22 1.92 -12.81 -9.95
C ILE A 22 1.65 -13.49 -11.28
N SER A 23 0.49 -13.19 -11.86
CA SER A 23 0.07 -13.63 -13.19
C SER A 23 0.60 -12.70 -14.28
N PHE A 24 0.61 -13.16 -15.53
CA PHE A 24 1.00 -12.35 -16.68
C PHE A 24 0.28 -10.98 -16.75
N LYS A 25 -1.02 -10.95 -16.46
CA LYS A 25 -1.83 -9.71 -16.45
C LYS A 25 -1.40 -8.68 -15.39
N GLN A 26 -0.70 -9.11 -14.34
CA GLN A 26 -0.20 -8.22 -13.29
C GLN A 26 1.16 -7.62 -13.63
N TYR A 27 1.90 -8.19 -14.59
CA TYR A 27 3.23 -7.71 -14.97
C TYR A 27 3.20 -6.33 -15.62
N GLU A 28 2.17 -5.99 -16.39
CA GLU A 28 2.07 -4.66 -17.01
C GLU A 28 2.08 -3.55 -15.95
N ASN A 29 1.23 -3.67 -14.93
CA ASN A 29 1.18 -2.71 -13.83
C ASN A 29 2.47 -2.72 -12.99
N LEU A 30 3.11 -3.88 -12.84
CA LEU A 30 4.41 -3.98 -12.17
C LEU A 30 5.49 -3.21 -12.94
N ILE A 31 5.52 -3.33 -14.27
CA ILE A 31 6.43 -2.60 -15.16
C ILE A 31 6.19 -1.09 -15.04
N HIS A 32 4.93 -0.64 -15.06
CA HIS A 32 4.61 0.78 -14.87
C HIS A 32 5.11 1.31 -13.52
N ILE A 33 4.90 0.56 -12.44
CA ILE A 33 5.44 0.94 -11.12
C ILE A 33 6.96 1.01 -11.16
N HIS A 34 7.62 0.04 -11.80
CA HIS A 34 9.08 0.05 -11.91
C HIS A 34 9.61 1.26 -12.67
N GLN A 35 9.00 1.59 -13.82
CA GLN A 35 9.44 2.67 -14.69
C GLN A 35 9.16 4.08 -14.15
N LYS A 36 8.05 4.26 -13.40
CA LYS A 36 7.56 5.60 -13.01
C LYS A 36 7.50 5.82 -11.50
N GLY A 37 7.40 4.73 -10.73
CA GLY A 37 7.23 4.74 -9.28
C GLY A 37 8.55 4.75 -8.50
N CYS A 38 9.57 4.09 -9.03
CA CYS A 38 10.73 3.64 -8.26
C CYS A 38 11.89 4.64 -8.28
N ASN A 39 11.77 5.71 -7.47
CA ASN A 39 12.88 6.66 -7.27
C ASN A 39 14.02 6.08 -6.41
N ASN A 40 13.71 5.10 -5.57
CA ASN A 40 14.65 4.31 -4.79
C ASN A 40 13.99 2.97 -4.44
N GLU A 41 14.78 2.01 -3.97
CA GLU A 41 14.31 0.66 -3.60
C GLU A 41 13.12 0.72 -2.63
N ILE A 42 13.20 1.56 -1.59
CA ILE A 42 12.20 1.61 -0.51
C ILE A 42 10.85 2.05 -1.06
N MET A 43 10.81 3.12 -1.84
CA MET A 43 9.59 3.59 -2.49
C MET A 43 9.06 2.54 -3.47
N CYS A 44 9.94 1.91 -4.23
CA CYS A 44 9.56 0.89 -5.20
C CYS A 44 8.84 -0.29 -4.53
N ARG A 45 9.50 -0.88 -3.53
CA ARG A 45 8.96 -2.00 -2.77
C ARG A 45 7.68 -1.63 -2.05
N THR A 46 7.58 -0.41 -1.50
CA THR A 46 6.35 0.07 -0.87
C THR A 46 5.19 0.16 -1.88
N LEU A 47 5.40 0.78 -3.05
CA LEU A 47 4.36 0.91 -4.07
C LEU A 47 3.88 -0.45 -4.58
N ILE A 48 4.80 -1.35 -4.92
CA ILE A 48 4.46 -2.71 -5.36
C ILE A 48 3.67 -3.44 -4.28
N SER A 49 4.10 -3.32 -3.02
CA SER A 49 3.43 -3.99 -1.90
C SER A 49 2.02 -3.47 -1.66
N ILE A 50 1.81 -2.16 -1.74
CA ILE A 50 0.47 -1.57 -1.64
C ILE A 50 -0.38 -2.02 -2.82
N ALA A 51 0.13 -1.96 -4.05
CA ALA A 51 -0.64 -2.35 -5.22
C ALA A 51 -1.05 -3.84 -5.18
N LEU A 52 -0.16 -4.72 -4.70
CA LEU A 52 -0.46 -6.13 -4.43
C LEU A 52 -1.54 -6.29 -3.36
N LEU A 53 -1.42 -5.56 -2.25
CA LEU A 53 -2.32 -5.66 -1.10
C LEU A 53 -3.72 -5.14 -1.40
N GLU A 54 -3.81 -4.01 -2.09
CA GLU A 54 -5.07 -3.30 -2.34
C GLU A 54 -5.87 -3.94 -3.47
N SER A 55 -5.21 -4.22 -4.60
CA SER A 55 -5.90 -4.57 -5.85
C SER A 55 -5.35 -5.80 -6.55
N SER A 56 -4.38 -6.49 -5.93
CA SER A 56 -3.60 -7.53 -6.61
C SER A 56 -2.99 -7.00 -7.91
N LEU A 57 -2.21 -5.91 -7.83
CA LEU A 57 -1.59 -5.23 -8.98
C LEU A 57 -2.59 -4.88 -10.09
N GLY A 58 -3.75 -4.39 -9.68
CA GLY A 58 -4.75 -3.86 -10.58
C GLY A 58 -5.77 -4.86 -11.14
N LEU A 59 -5.69 -6.14 -10.79
CA LEU A 59 -6.70 -7.14 -11.19
C LEU A 59 -8.09 -6.79 -10.66
N ASN A 60 -8.15 -6.20 -9.46
CA ASN A 60 -9.41 -5.86 -8.79
C ASN A 60 -9.84 -4.39 -8.99
N ASN A 61 -9.17 -3.62 -9.86
CA ASN A 61 -9.40 -2.18 -10.05
C ASN A 61 -10.82 -1.78 -10.45
N LYS A 62 -11.59 -2.72 -11.01
CA LYS A 62 -12.97 -2.48 -11.45
C LYS A 62 -14.01 -2.75 -10.36
N ARG A 63 -13.62 -3.31 -9.21
CA ARG A 63 -14.55 -3.53 -8.10
C ARG A 63 -14.69 -2.20 -7.36
N GLU A 64 -15.77 -1.47 -7.63
CA GLU A 64 -16.36 -0.59 -6.62
C GLU A 64 -16.74 -1.49 -5.44
N ILE A 65 -15.81 -1.69 -4.51
CA ILE A 65 -16.15 -2.32 -3.25
C ILE A 65 -17.03 -1.29 -2.55
N SER A 66 -18.29 -1.67 -2.29
CA SER A 66 -19.25 -0.92 -1.50
C SER A 66 -18.67 -0.68 -0.10
N LEU A 67 -17.87 0.37 -0.01
CA LEU A 67 -17.46 1.04 1.21
C LEU A 67 -18.08 2.43 1.12
N LYS A 68 -18.42 3.00 2.27
CA LYS A 68 -18.99 4.34 2.42
C LYS A 68 -18.20 5.42 1.66
N ASP A 69 -16.92 5.17 1.37
CA ASP A 69 -16.07 5.91 0.43
C ASP A 69 -15.52 4.98 -0.66
N THR A 70 -16.01 5.13 -1.90
CA THR A 70 -15.48 4.41 -3.07
C THR A 70 -14.03 4.82 -3.34
N SER A 71 -13.15 3.82 -3.46
CA SER A 71 -11.73 3.98 -3.82
C SER A 71 -11.45 3.44 -5.23
N TYR A 72 -10.40 3.94 -5.87
CA TYR A 72 -10.10 3.68 -7.28
C TYR A 72 -8.62 3.38 -7.51
N SER A 73 -8.30 2.82 -8.69
CA SER A 73 -6.95 2.44 -9.14
C SER A 73 -6.32 1.27 -8.37
N MET A 74 -5.14 0.85 -8.79
CA MET A 74 -4.39 -0.22 -8.13
C MET A 74 -3.96 0.08 -6.70
N PHE A 75 -4.04 1.35 -6.29
CA PHE A 75 -3.67 1.80 -4.96
C PHE A 75 -4.88 2.17 -4.08
N HIS A 76 -6.11 1.88 -4.51
CA HIS A 76 -7.34 2.14 -3.74
C HIS A 76 -7.40 3.56 -3.12
N ILE A 77 -7.24 4.58 -3.95
CA ILE A 77 -7.28 5.99 -3.52
C ILE A 77 -8.72 6.50 -3.55
N THR A 78 -9.19 7.09 -2.45
CA THR A 78 -10.51 7.74 -2.39
C THR A 78 -10.49 9.10 -3.07
N LEU A 79 -11.64 9.53 -3.64
CA LEU A 79 -11.74 10.85 -4.28
C LEU A 79 -11.51 12.00 -3.30
N ASN A 80 -11.91 11.83 -2.03
CA ASN A 80 -11.68 12.85 -1.00
C ASN A 80 -10.18 13.00 -0.72
N THR A 81 -9.41 11.91 -0.71
CA THR A 81 -7.94 11.97 -0.61
C THR A 81 -7.36 12.64 -1.85
N ALA A 82 -7.76 12.20 -3.05
CA ALA A 82 -7.27 12.78 -4.30
C ALA A 82 -7.55 14.30 -4.41
N LYS A 83 -8.71 14.77 -3.93
CA LYS A 83 -9.08 16.18 -3.87
C LYS A 83 -8.15 17.03 -3.01
N LYS A 84 -7.51 16.47 -1.97
CA LYS A 84 -6.52 17.21 -1.16
C LYS A 84 -5.28 17.58 -1.99
N PHE A 85 -4.87 16.70 -2.90
CA PHE A 85 -3.68 16.88 -3.74
C PHE A 85 -3.97 17.61 -5.06
N TYR A 86 -5.22 17.59 -5.51
CA TYR A 86 -5.71 18.21 -6.75
C TYR A 86 -7.02 18.99 -6.49
N PRO A 87 -6.97 20.11 -5.76
CA PRO A 87 -8.16 20.83 -5.32
C PRO A 87 -8.95 21.46 -6.48
N THR A 88 -8.32 21.71 -7.62
CA THR A 88 -8.98 22.27 -8.82
C THR A 88 -9.70 21.21 -9.66
N TYR A 89 -9.38 19.92 -9.51
CA TYR A 89 -10.01 18.86 -10.30
C TYR A 89 -11.41 18.52 -9.76
N SER A 90 -12.36 18.27 -10.65
CA SER A 90 -13.68 17.74 -10.26
C SER A 90 -13.55 16.29 -9.80
N LYS A 91 -14.50 15.83 -8.96
CA LYS A 91 -14.55 14.42 -8.54
C LYS A 91 -14.71 13.46 -9.73
N THR A 92 -15.45 13.88 -10.76
CA THR A 92 -15.61 13.13 -12.01
C THR A 92 -14.27 12.98 -12.76
N LEU A 93 -13.51 14.06 -12.92
CA LEU A 93 -12.19 14.02 -13.56
C LEU A 93 -11.22 13.15 -12.75
N LEU A 94 -11.22 13.26 -11.43
CA LEU A 94 -10.37 12.43 -10.56
C LEU A 94 -10.71 10.94 -10.68
N LYS A 95 -12.00 10.59 -10.69
CA LYS A 95 -12.45 9.21 -10.93
C LYS A 95 -11.95 8.72 -12.28
N PHE A 96 -12.15 9.51 -13.33
CA PHE A 96 -11.69 9.17 -14.68
C PHE A 96 -10.18 8.94 -14.73
N LYS A 97 -9.37 9.84 -14.16
CA LYS A 97 -7.92 9.68 -14.11
C LYS A 97 -7.48 8.48 -13.28
N LEU A 98 -8.04 8.26 -12.09
CA LEU A 98 -7.67 7.10 -11.27
C LEU A 98 -7.99 5.75 -11.94
N LEU A 99 -9.03 5.70 -12.78
CA LEU A 99 -9.43 4.48 -13.48
C LEU A 99 -8.62 4.21 -14.76
N ASN A 100 -8.17 5.27 -15.45
CA ASN A 100 -7.65 5.15 -16.82
C ASN A 100 -6.20 5.65 -17.00
N ASP A 101 -5.65 6.37 -16.02
CA ASP A 101 -4.32 6.99 -16.09
C ASP A 101 -3.44 6.39 -14.99
N VAL A 102 -2.73 5.32 -15.35
CA VAL A 102 -1.86 4.56 -14.42
C VAL A 102 -0.75 5.46 -13.87
N ASP A 103 -0.18 6.32 -14.70
CA ASP A 103 0.88 7.26 -14.31
C ASP A 103 0.37 8.29 -13.29
N PHE A 104 -0.85 8.79 -13.47
CA PHE A 104 -1.52 9.63 -12.47
C PHE A 104 -1.72 8.89 -11.14
N ALA A 105 -2.20 7.64 -11.18
CA ALA A 105 -2.40 6.84 -9.97
C ALA A 105 -1.08 6.61 -9.21
N ILE A 106 0.00 6.23 -9.91
CA ILE A 106 1.34 6.06 -9.34
C ILE A 106 1.83 7.38 -8.73
N SER A 107 1.72 8.47 -9.47
CA SER A 107 2.20 9.78 -9.03
C SER A 107 1.46 10.27 -7.79
N LEU A 108 0.15 10.07 -7.72
CA LEU A 108 -0.65 10.44 -6.55
C LEU A 108 -0.32 9.54 -5.35
N ALA A 109 -0.18 8.23 -5.53
CA ALA A 109 0.24 7.32 -4.45
C ALA A 109 1.59 7.73 -3.85
N LYS A 110 2.57 8.09 -4.68
CA LYS A 110 3.87 8.63 -4.23
C LYS A 110 3.72 9.89 -3.38
N ARG A 111 2.88 10.83 -3.81
CA ARG A 111 2.64 12.09 -3.08
C ARG A 111 2.02 11.84 -1.71
N ILE A 112 1.02 10.97 -1.64
CA ILE A 112 0.37 10.57 -0.37
C ILE A 112 1.41 9.92 0.56
N LEU A 113 2.18 8.96 0.07
CA LEU A 113 3.20 8.28 0.86
C LEU A 113 4.29 9.24 1.34
N LYS A 114 4.73 10.18 0.50
CA LYS A 114 5.71 11.19 0.87
C LYS A 114 5.18 12.09 1.99
N GLU A 115 3.96 12.60 1.88
CA GLU A 115 3.35 13.45 2.91
C GLU A 115 3.25 12.71 4.25
N ASN A 116 2.78 11.46 4.23
CA ASN A 116 2.71 10.63 5.43
C ASN A 116 4.10 10.36 6.03
N PHE A 117 5.08 10.02 5.18
CA PHE A 117 6.45 9.73 5.61
C PHE A 117 7.12 10.96 6.23
N ASP A 118 7.01 12.12 5.59
CA ASP A 118 7.59 13.38 6.08
C ASP A 118 6.97 13.79 7.42
N TYR A 119 5.63 13.65 7.57
CA TYR A 119 4.96 13.88 8.84
C TYR A 119 5.54 13.02 9.96
N TYR A 120 5.68 11.71 9.74
CA TYR A 120 6.18 10.81 10.79
C TYR A 120 7.68 10.97 11.02
N LYS A 121 8.46 11.33 10.00
CA LYS A 121 9.88 11.65 10.16
C LYS A 121 10.06 12.87 11.05
N GLN A 122 9.24 13.90 10.87
CA GLN A 122 9.25 15.10 11.72
C GLN A 122 8.81 14.77 13.15
N LYS A 123 7.75 13.97 13.32
CA LYS A 123 7.20 13.62 14.64
C LYS A 123 8.04 12.60 15.42
N HIS A 124 8.75 11.73 14.71
CA HIS A 124 9.53 10.63 15.27
C HIS A 124 10.92 10.52 14.62
N PRO A 125 11.80 11.51 14.82
CA PRO A 125 13.08 11.61 14.11
C PRO A 125 14.03 10.42 14.37
N ASN A 126 13.86 9.73 15.51
CA ASN A 126 14.73 8.62 15.92
C ASN A 126 14.24 7.25 15.40
N LYS A 127 13.11 7.18 14.71
CA LYS A 127 12.63 5.91 14.13
C LYS A 127 13.44 5.55 12.88
N SER A 128 13.69 4.26 12.70
CA SER A 128 14.34 3.78 11.47
C SER A 128 13.45 4.05 10.25
N ILE A 129 14.06 4.14 9.06
CA ILE A 129 13.31 4.33 7.81
C ILE A 129 12.21 3.26 7.65
N ARG A 130 12.50 2.01 8.04
CA ARG A 130 11.50 0.94 7.99
C ARG A 130 10.30 1.21 8.89
N GLN A 131 10.53 1.64 10.12
CA GLN A 131 9.45 1.98 11.05
C GLN A 131 8.64 3.19 10.56
N LEU A 132 9.29 4.17 9.93
CA LEU A 132 8.62 5.31 9.31
C LEU A 132 7.77 4.89 8.11
N VAL A 133 8.24 3.95 7.28
CA VAL A 133 7.43 3.37 6.19
C VAL A 133 6.20 2.65 6.74
N ASP A 134 6.34 1.83 7.79
CA ASP A 134 5.21 1.14 8.39
C ASP A 134 4.14 2.13 8.92
N LEU A 135 4.56 3.24 9.53
CA LEU A 135 3.66 4.30 9.95
C LEU A 135 2.99 5.00 8.76
N ALA A 136 3.76 5.35 7.73
CA ALA A 136 3.26 6.02 6.54
C ALA A 136 2.23 5.18 5.79
N VAL A 137 2.46 3.87 5.70
CA VAL A 137 1.57 2.88 5.10
C VAL A 137 0.33 2.63 5.97
N GLY A 138 0.48 2.59 7.29
CA GLY A 138 -0.65 2.55 8.20
C GLY A 138 -1.58 3.76 8.00
N ALA A 139 -1.00 4.96 7.89
CA ALA A 139 -1.75 6.17 7.59
C ALA A 139 -2.34 6.21 6.18
N TYR A 140 -1.73 5.52 5.22
CA TYR A 140 -2.29 5.37 3.87
C TYR A 140 -3.65 4.66 3.91
N ASN A 141 -3.77 3.59 4.71
CA ASN A 141 -5.00 2.81 4.84
C ASN A 141 -6.04 3.44 5.79
N GLY A 142 -5.61 3.93 6.96
CA GLY A 142 -6.52 4.33 8.04
C GLY A 142 -6.46 5.80 8.45
N GLY A 143 -5.66 6.64 7.76
CA GLY A 143 -5.37 8.01 8.17
C GLY A 143 -4.40 8.11 9.36
N MET A 144 -4.07 9.35 9.75
CA MET A 144 -2.95 9.66 10.67
C MET A 144 -3.06 9.10 12.10
N LYS A 145 -4.22 8.56 12.47
CA LYS A 145 -4.49 7.95 13.79
C LYS A 145 -4.35 6.41 13.78
N HIS A 146 -3.81 5.81 12.71
CA HIS A 146 -3.74 4.36 12.56
C HIS A 146 -2.77 3.68 13.54
N ASP A 147 -3.11 2.45 13.95
CA ASP A 147 -2.24 1.58 14.75
C ASP A 147 -1.13 0.95 13.87
N PRO A 148 0.17 1.22 14.11
CA PRO A 148 1.27 0.62 13.35
C PRO A 148 1.41 -0.91 13.50
N ASN A 149 0.62 -1.53 14.38
CA ASN A 149 0.55 -2.98 14.57
C ASN A 149 -0.78 -3.59 14.08
N GLY A 150 -1.60 -2.81 13.40
CA GLY A 150 -2.84 -3.27 12.79
C GLY A 150 -2.63 -4.35 11.74
N THR A 151 -3.68 -5.12 11.47
CA THR A 151 -3.69 -6.22 10.49
C THR A 151 -3.20 -5.79 9.11
N TYR A 152 -3.52 -4.58 8.68
CA TYR A 152 -3.09 -4.02 7.39
C TYR A 152 -1.55 -3.92 7.31
N VAL A 153 -0.91 -3.31 8.31
CA VAL A 153 0.55 -3.15 8.34
C VAL A 153 1.25 -4.50 8.45
N LYS A 154 0.68 -5.47 9.17
CA LYS A 154 1.20 -6.86 9.23
C LYS A 154 1.19 -7.53 7.84
N LYS A 155 0.08 -7.42 7.10
CA LYS A 155 -0.02 -7.92 5.72
C LYS A 155 0.99 -7.23 4.80
N PHE A 156 1.08 -5.89 4.89
CA PHE A 156 2.06 -5.12 4.14
C PHE A 156 3.50 -5.58 4.41
N ARG A 157 3.90 -5.77 5.68
CA ARG A 157 5.25 -6.22 6.04
C ARG A 157 5.60 -7.56 5.39
N CYS A 158 4.65 -8.49 5.39
CA CYS A 158 4.78 -9.80 4.75
C CYS A 158 4.96 -9.68 3.23
N ILE A 159 4.16 -8.82 2.57
CA ILE A 159 4.29 -8.63 1.13
C ILE A 159 5.63 -7.98 0.80
N TYR A 160 5.98 -6.93 1.53
CA TYR A 160 7.20 -6.16 1.33
C TYR A 160 8.46 -7.00 1.46
N SER A 161 8.52 -7.96 2.39
CA SER A 161 9.69 -8.84 2.54
C SER A 161 9.88 -9.78 1.34
N GLN A 162 8.83 -10.01 0.55
CA GLN A 162 8.88 -10.85 -0.65
C GLN A 162 9.14 -10.06 -1.95
N VAL A 163 8.85 -8.75 -1.98
CA VAL A 163 9.15 -7.91 -3.15
C VAL A 163 10.65 -7.65 -3.23
N ARG A 164 11.29 -8.20 -4.27
CA ARG A 164 12.70 -7.95 -4.61
C ARG A 164 12.79 -6.86 -5.68
N TYR A 165 13.79 -5.99 -5.56
CA TYR A 165 13.97 -4.83 -6.44
C TYR A 165 14.95 -5.11 -7.60
N ASN A 166 15.84 -6.11 -7.46
CA ASN A 166 16.98 -6.38 -8.35
C ASN A 166 17.27 -7.88 -8.57
N GLU A 167 16.25 -8.74 -8.60
CA GLU A 167 16.44 -10.15 -9.01
C GLU A 167 15.65 -10.47 -10.27
#